data_AF-A0A1J0VLR7-F1
#
_entry.id   AF-A0A1J0VLR7-F1
#
_cell.length_a   1.000
_cell.length_b   1.000
_cell.length_c   1.000
_cell.angle_alpha   90.00
_cell.angle_beta   90.00
_cell.angle_gamma   90.00
#
_symmetry.space_group_name_H-M   'P 1'
#
loop_
_entity.id
_entity.type
_entity.pdbx_description
1 polymer ?
#
loop_
_entity_poly.entity_id
_entity_poly.type
_entity_poly.pdbx_seq_one_letter_code
_entity_poly.pdbx_strand_id
1 'polypeptide(L)'
;MEFVEARHALIIETLSDPDLNVRLAGSLFSLDRATELFTALGTDDPRATAGDFLALLEGLVFDRFAGLRADSTTGTPDSVTQLARPLTSFLTSAQRPA
;
A
#
# COMPACT_ATOMS: atom_id res chain seq x y z
N MET A 1 -1.60 0.26 -14.61
CA MET A 1 -2.96 -0.23 -14.31
C MET A 1 -3.00 -1.75 -14.32
N GLU A 2 -2.41 -2.40 -15.34
CA GLU A 2 -2.36 -3.87 -15.49
C GLU A 2 -1.79 -4.65 -14.29
N PHE A 3 -0.74 -4.16 -13.63
CA PHE A 3 -0.16 -4.82 -12.44
C PHE A 3 -1.08 -4.83 -11.21
N VAL A 4 -1.94 -3.82 -11.06
CA VAL A 4 -2.90 -3.73 -9.94
C VAL A 4 -4.01 -4.76 -10.12
N GLU A 5 -4.52 -4.88 -11.35
CA GLU A 5 -5.57 -5.84 -11.70
C GLU A 5 -5.05 -7.27 -11.57
N ALA A 6 -3.83 -7.54 -12.04
CA ALA A 6 -3.21 -8.86 -11.93
C ALA A 6 -3.04 -9.33 -10.48
N ARG A 7 -2.57 -8.47 -9.56
CA ARG A 7 -2.42 -8.85 -8.13
C ARG A 7 -3.76 -9.22 -7.50
N HIS A 8 -4.80 -8.45 -7.77
CA HIS A 8 -6.11 -8.67 -7.15
C HIS A 8 -6.89 -9.81 -7.80
N ALA A 9 -6.77 -10.01 -9.11
CA ALA A 9 -7.36 -11.14 -9.81
C ALA A 9 -6.73 -12.48 -9.37
N LEU A 10 -5.42 -12.48 -9.11
CA LEU A 10 -4.67 -13.69 -8.73
C LEU A 10 -4.56 -13.89 -7.22
N ILE A 11 -5.23 -13.06 -6.40
CA ILE A 11 -5.02 -13.08 -4.94
C ILE A 11 -5.37 -14.44 -4.33
N ILE A 12 -6.38 -15.14 -4.87
CA ILE A 12 -6.75 -16.51 -4.45
C ILE A 12 -5.70 -17.52 -4.92
N GLU A 13 -5.13 -17.34 -6.10
CA GLU A 13 -4.09 -18.22 -6.64
C GLU A 13 -2.78 -18.10 -5.84
N THR A 14 -2.48 -16.94 -5.26
CA THR A 14 -1.31 -16.78 -4.37
C THR A 14 -1.36 -17.63 -3.10
N LEU A 15 -2.55 -18.07 -2.66
CA LEU A 15 -2.69 -18.99 -1.53
C LEU A 15 -2.24 -20.41 -1.88
N SER A 16 -2.25 -20.76 -3.16
CA SER A 16 -1.88 -22.07 -3.68
C SER A 16 -0.48 -22.09 -4.30
N ASP A 17 0.08 -20.91 -4.62
CA ASP A 17 1.41 -20.74 -5.22
C ASP A 17 2.23 -19.66 -4.44
N PRO A 18 3.12 -20.09 -3.52
CA PRO A 18 3.97 -19.20 -2.74
C PRO A 18 4.98 -18.40 -3.58
N ASP A 19 5.47 -18.94 -4.70
CA ASP A 19 6.44 -18.25 -5.56
C ASP A 19 5.75 -17.13 -6.36
N LEU A 20 4.50 -17.35 -6.77
CA LEU A 20 3.65 -16.31 -7.34
C LEU A 20 3.34 -15.21 -6.32
N ASN A 21 3.09 -15.57 -5.06
CA ASN A 21 2.89 -14.61 -3.98
C ASN A 21 4.10 -13.67 -3.83
N VAL A 22 5.32 -14.21 -3.79
CA VAL A 22 6.56 -13.42 -3.67
C VAL A 22 6.73 -12.48 -4.86
N ARG A 23 6.49 -12.96 -6.09
CA ARG A 23 6.62 -12.15 -7.31
C ARG A 23 5.60 -11.01 -7.37
N LEU A 24 4.38 -11.25 -6.91
CA LEU A 24 3.32 -10.23 -6.86
C LEU A 24 3.45 -9.28 -5.68
N ALA A 25 4.07 -9.70 -4.57
CA ALA A 25 4.32 -8.85 -3.40
C ALA A 25 5.23 -7.66 -3.71
N GLY A 26 6.26 -7.87 -4.55
CA GLY A 26 7.17 -6.81 -4.98
C GLY A 26 6.70 -6.01 -6.20
N SER A 27 5.60 -6.40 -6.86
CA SER A 27 5.23 -5.83 -8.17
C SER A 27 4.51 -4.48 -8.07
N LEU A 28 3.89 -4.17 -6.93
CA LEU A 28 3.19 -2.90 -6.71
C LEU A 28 4.00 -1.92 -5.88
N PHE A 29 4.64 -2.41 -4.83
CA PHE A 29 5.38 -1.58 -3.90
C PHE A 29 6.70 -2.25 -3.51
N SER A 30 7.70 -1.43 -3.21
CA SER A 30 9.03 -1.90 -2.80
C SER A 30 9.21 -1.73 -1.30
N LEU A 31 9.38 -2.85 -0.59
CA LEU A 31 9.69 -2.84 0.84
C LEU A 31 11.01 -2.13 1.14
N ASP A 32 12.01 -2.29 0.27
CA ASP A 32 13.32 -1.67 0.46
C ASP A 32 13.22 -0.14 0.36
N ARG A 33 12.48 0.40 -0.63
CA ARG A 33 12.25 1.84 -0.74
C ARG A 33 11.41 2.39 0.40
N ALA A 34 10.41 1.64 0.87
CA ALA A 34 9.64 2.03 2.05
C ALA A 34 10.52 2.01 3.31
N THR A 35 11.42 1.05 3.45
CA THR A 35 12.37 0.98 4.57
C THR A 35 13.34 2.15 4.55
N GLU A 36 13.87 2.53 3.37
CA GLU A 36 14.69 3.74 3.19
C GLU A 36 13.94 5.01 3.62
N LEU A 37 12.66 5.13 3.25
CA LEU A 37 11.80 6.24 3.66
C LEU A 37 11.67 6.32 5.18
N PHE A 38 11.29 5.23 5.86
CA PHE A 38 11.10 5.26 7.31
C PHE A 38 12.41 5.38 8.10
N THR A 39 13.52 4.92 7.51
CA THR A 39 14.86 5.19 8.04
C THR A 39 15.16 6.69 8.01
N ALA A 40 14.87 7.38 6.91
CA ALA A 40 15.05 8.83 6.80
C ALA A 40 14.09 9.62 7.71
N LEU A 41 12.92 9.05 8.03
CA LEU A 41 11.97 9.63 8.98
C LEU A 41 12.32 9.37 10.45
N GLY A 42 13.34 8.54 10.73
CA GLY A 42 13.84 8.31 12.08
C GLY A 42 12.94 7.44 12.95
N THR A 43 12.17 6.51 12.36
CA THR A 43 11.31 5.59 13.13
C THR A 43 12.13 4.53 13.86
N ASP A 44 11.65 4.07 15.03
CA ASP A 44 12.34 3.07 15.86
C ASP A 44 12.56 1.71 15.15
N ASP A 45 11.57 1.25 14.38
CA ASP A 45 11.68 0.06 13.52
C ASP A 45 11.27 0.40 12.08
N PRO A 46 12.22 0.85 11.24
CA PRO A 46 11.93 1.27 9.87
C PRO A 46 11.37 0.16 8.99
N ARG A 47 11.79 -1.09 9.19
CA ARG A 47 11.36 -2.21 8.33
C ARG A 47 9.97 -2.68 8.71
N ALA A 48 9.65 -2.77 10.00
CA ALA A 48 8.29 -3.08 10.45
C ALA A 48 7.31 -1.97 10.01
N THR A 49 7.67 -0.71 10.24
CA THR A 49 6.85 0.45 9.84
C THR A 49 6.64 0.48 8.32
N ALA A 50 7.66 0.14 7.53
CA ALA A 50 7.54 -0.02 6.08
C ALA A 50 6.54 -1.12 5.69
N GLY A 51 6.56 -2.26 6.37
CA GLY A 51 5.59 -3.34 6.16
C GLY A 51 4.15 -2.89 6.40
N ASP A 52 3.89 -2.22 7.52
CA ASP A 52 2.58 -1.67 7.87
C ASP A 52 2.11 -0.63 6.85
N PHE A 53 3.03 0.20 6.36
CA PHE A 53 2.74 1.19 5.33
C PHE A 53 2.37 0.54 3.99
N LEU A 54 3.07 -0.52 3.58
CA LEU A 54 2.72 -1.26 2.37
C LEU A 54 1.35 -1.94 2.49
N ALA A 55 1.05 -2.52 3.65
CA ALA A 55 -0.28 -3.10 3.90
C ALA A 55 -1.40 -2.05 3.78
N LEU A 56 -1.18 -0.83 4.29
CA LEU A 56 -2.10 0.30 4.10
C LEU A 56 -2.26 0.65 2.61
N LEU A 57 -1.16 0.78 1.87
CA LEU A 57 -1.19 1.12 0.44
C LEU A 57 -1.95 0.06 -0.37
N GLU A 58 -1.69 -1.22 -0.12
CA GLU A 58 -2.40 -2.31 -0.77
C GLU A 58 -3.90 -2.30 -0.46
N GLY A 59 -4.28 -2.07 0.80
CA GLY A 59 -5.67 -1.94 1.20
C GLY A 59 -6.38 -0.76 0.51
N LEU A 60 -5.70 0.37 0.35
CA LEU A 60 -6.25 1.53 -0.38
C LEU A 60 -6.42 1.26 -1.86
N VAL A 61 -5.48 0.54 -2.49
CA VAL A 61 -5.58 0.13 -3.89
C VAL A 61 -6.74 -0.86 -4.07
N PHE A 62 -6.87 -1.85 -3.19
CA PHE A 62 -7.98 -2.79 -3.22
C PHE A 62 -9.32 -2.07 -3.05
N ASP A 63 -9.45 -1.20 -2.05
CA ASP A 63 -10.69 -0.48 -1.79
C ASP A 63 -11.10 0.41 -2.97
N ARG A 64 -10.12 0.94 -3.70
CA ARG A 64 -10.33 1.75 -4.91
C ARG A 64 -10.75 0.94 -6.13
N PHE A 65 -10.37 -0.34 -6.19
CA PHE A 65 -10.63 -1.22 -7.31
C PHE A 65 -11.89 -2.07 -7.11
N ALA A 66 -12.08 -2.62 -5.90
CA ALA A 66 -13.10 -3.61 -5.59
C ALA A 66 -13.84 -3.35 -4.26
N GLY A 67 -13.51 -2.28 -3.53
CA GLY A 67 -14.13 -1.95 -2.26
C GLY A 67 -15.16 -0.82 -2.34
N LEU A 68 -15.34 -0.11 -1.22
CA LEU A 68 -16.37 0.90 -1.04
C LEU A 68 -16.18 2.12 -1.96
N ARG A 69 -14.99 2.28 -2.52
CA ARG A 69 -14.62 3.41 -3.38
C ARG A 69 -14.49 3.01 -4.85
N ALA A 70 -14.92 1.81 -5.23
CA ALA A 70 -14.83 1.33 -6.62
C ALA A 70 -15.53 2.29 -7.60
N ASP A 71 -16.74 2.75 -7.27
CA ASP A 71 -17.56 3.62 -8.14
C ASP A 71 -17.19 5.11 -8.04
N SER A 72 -16.17 5.47 -7.26
CA SER A 72 -15.75 6.87 -7.13
C SER A 72 -15.13 7.37 -8.44
N THR A 73 -15.39 8.63 -8.81
CA THR A 73 -14.77 9.25 -10.00
C THR A 73 -13.25 9.40 -9.80
N THR A 74 -12.45 8.88 -10.74
CA THR A 74 -10.98 9.02 -10.74
C THR A 74 -10.53 10.42 -11.17
N GLY A 75 -9.32 10.82 -10.78
CA GLY A 75 -8.67 12.04 -11.28
C GLY A 75 -9.26 13.36 -10.76
N THR A 76 -10.20 13.29 -9.81
CA THR A 76 -10.77 14.48 -9.17
C THR A 76 -9.96 14.86 -7.93
N PRO A 77 -9.95 16.15 -7.53
CA PRO A 77 -9.33 16.59 -6.28
C PRO A 77 -9.87 15.83 -5.04
N ASP A 78 -11.16 15.49 -5.05
CA ASP A 78 -11.79 14.73 -3.97
C ASP A 78 -11.25 13.30 -3.90
N SER A 79 -11.06 12.64 -5.05
CA SER A 79 -10.48 11.29 -5.10
C SER A 79 -9.03 11.28 -4.60
N VAL A 80 -8.26 12.33 -4.90
CA VAL A 80 -6.89 12.49 -4.38
C VAL A 80 -6.91 12.72 -2.88
N THR A 81 -7.77 13.62 -2.39
CA THR A 81 -7.91 13.94 -0.97
C THR A 81 -8.32 12.72 -0.15
N GLN A 82 -9.22 11.91 -0.71
CA GLN A 82 -9.70 10.69 -0.09
C GLN A 82 -8.57 9.66 0.13
N LEU A 83 -7.64 9.53 -0.82
CA LEU A 83 -6.47 8.66 -0.70
C LEU A 83 -5.35 9.29 0.14
N ALA A 84 -5.18 10.62 0.05
CA ALA A 84 -4.15 11.34 0.80
C ALA A 84 -4.40 11.29 2.32
N ARG A 85 -5.66 11.39 2.76
CA ARG A 85 -6.01 11.40 4.20
C ARG A 85 -5.41 10.23 5.01
N PRO A 86 -5.64 8.95 4.66
CA PRO A 86 -5.07 7.83 5.41
C PRO A 86 -3.53 7.80 5.35
N LEU A 87 -2.94 8.16 4.20
CA LEU A 87 -1.49 8.22 4.05
C LEU A 87 -0.86 9.30 4.93
N THR A 88 -1.43 10.51 4.91
CA THR A 88 -0.98 11.61 5.77
C THR A 88 -1.09 11.24 7.24
N SER A 89 -2.20 10.62 7.65
CA SER A 89 -2.36 10.16 9.03
C SER A 89 -1.25 9.19 9.45
N PHE A 90 -0.95 8.21 8.62
CA PHE A 90 0.09 7.21 8.89
C PHE A 90 1.49 7.84 8.94
N LEU A 91 1.83 8.67 7.96
CA LEU A 91 3.15 9.31 7.89
C LEU A 91 3.37 10.28 9.06
N THR A 92 2.33 11.01 9.47
CA THR A 92 2.42 11.90 10.64
C THR A 92 2.52 11.13 11.95
N SER A 93 1.85 9.98 12.10
CA SER A 93 2.02 9.15 13.29
C SER A 93 3.41 8.52 13.36
N ALA A 94 3.95 8.09 12.22
CA ALA A 94 5.29 7.50 12.16
C ALA A 94 6.41 8.49 12.53
N GLN A 95 6.19 9.79 12.34
CA GLN A 95 7.16 10.84 12.68
C GLN A 95 7.18 11.22 14.16
N ARG A 96 6.22 10.73 14.97
CA ARG A 96 6.21 11.03 16.41
C ARG A 96 7.01 9.96 17.16
N PRO A 97 8.02 10.34 17.95
CA PRO A 97 8.69 9.40 18.84
C PRO A 97 7.69 8.85 19.87
N ALA A 98 7.83 7.57 20.20
CA ALA A 98 7.05 6.90 21.25
C ALA A 98 7.30 7.49 22.65
#